data_AF-A0A376P3K3-F1
#
_entry.id   AF-A0A376P3K3-F1
#
_cell.length_a   1.000
_cell.length_b   1.000
_cell.length_c   1.000
_cell.angle_alpha   90.00
_cell.angle_beta   90.00
_cell.angle_gamma   90.00
#
_symmetry.space_group_name_H-M   'P 1'
#
loop_
_entity.id
_entity.type
_entity.pdbx_description
1 polymer ?
#
loop_
_entity_poly.entity_id
_entity_poly.type
_entity_poly.pdbx_seq_one_letter_code
_entity_poly.pdbx_strand_id
1 'polypeptide(L)'
;MKAFDLHRMAFDKVPFDFLGEVALRSLYTFVLVFLFLKMTGRRGVRQMSLFEVLIILTLGSAAGDVAFYDDVPMVPVLIVFITLALLYRLVMWLMAHSENWKIYWKVSRLLLLKMASWPGRNSITPT
;
A
#
# COMPACT_ATOMS: atom_id res chain seq x y z
N MET A 1 18.39 39.62 30.67
CA MET A 1 17.68 38.93 29.56
C MET A 1 18.41 37.61 29.31
N LYS A 2 17.88 36.47 29.82
CA LYS A 2 18.43 35.16 29.47
C LYS A 2 17.87 34.78 28.10
N ALA A 3 18.73 34.77 27.08
CA ALA A 3 18.35 34.60 25.68
C ALA A 3 17.95 33.15 25.30
N PHE A 4 18.10 32.20 26.21
CA PHE A 4 17.78 30.78 25.99
C PHE A 4 17.11 30.18 27.23
N ASP A 5 15.85 30.52 27.47
CA ASP A 5 15.00 29.70 28.34
C ASP A 5 14.47 28.53 27.50
N LEU A 6 15.28 27.49 27.32
CA LEU A 6 14.87 26.24 26.66
C LEU A 6 13.58 25.68 27.27
N HIS A 7 13.42 25.85 28.59
CA HIS A 7 12.23 25.46 29.33
C HIS A 7 11.00 26.31 28.97
N ARG A 8 11.18 27.57 28.59
CA ARG A 8 10.09 28.45 28.13
C ARG A 8 9.77 28.21 26.65
N MET A 9 10.75 27.83 25.84
CA MET A 9 10.53 27.45 24.44
C MET A 9 9.94 26.04 24.30
N ALA A 10 10.23 25.12 25.23
CA ALA A 10 9.74 23.73 25.22
C ALA A 10 8.49 23.49 26.08
N PHE A 11 8.31 24.23 27.17
CA PHE A 11 7.26 24.01 28.18
C PHE A 11 6.55 25.32 28.57
N ASP A 12 6.31 26.24 27.63
CA ASP A 12 5.70 27.54 27.97
C ASP A 12 4.27 27.39 28.53
N LYS A 13 3.44 26.48 27.96
CA LYS A 13 1.98 26.41 28.22
C LYS A 13 1.29 25.06 27.95
N VAL A 14 2.00 23.96 27.76
CA VAL A 14 1.37 22.68 27.38
C VAL A 14 1.09 21.87 28.65
N PRO A 15 -0.19 21.64 29.04
CA PRO A 15 -0.50 20.82 30.21
C PRO A 15 0.02 19.39 29.98
N PHE A 16 0.64 18.79 31.01
CA PHE A 16 1.22 17.44 30.91
C PHE A 16 0.19 16.38 30.46
N ASP A 17 -1.09 16.59 30.77
CA ASP A 17 -2.19 15.74 30.30
C ASP A 17 -2.31 15.72 28.77
N PHE A 18 -2.07 16.86 28.11
CA PHE A 18 -2.11 16.96 26.65
C PHE A 18 -0.93 16.25 25.99
N LEU A 19 0.28 16.36 26.56
CA LEU A 19 1.42 15.59 26.06
C LEU A 19 1.18 14.07 26.16
N GLY A 20 0.53 13.62 27.24
CA GLY A 20 0.13 12.22 27.41
C GLY A 20 -0.91 11.78 26.38
N GLU A 21 -1.92 12.61 26.12
CA GLU A 21 -2.94 12.34 25.11
C GLU A 21 -2.34 12.27 23.70
N VAL A 22 -1.48 13.22 23.33
CA VAL A 22 -0.75 13.21 22.06
C VAL A 22 0.15 11.98 21.94
N ALA A 23 0.86 11.59 23.00
CA ALA A 23 1.69 10.39 22.99
C ALA A 23 0.86 9.11 22.77
N LEU A 24 -0.29 8.98 23.42
CA LEU A 24 -1.22 7.85 23.24
C LEU A 24 -1.84 7.83 21.84
N ARG A 25 -2.28 8.99 21.33
CA ARG A 25 -2.81 9.13 19.96
C ARG A 25 -1.75 8.75 18.92
N SER A 26 -0.52 9.24 19.10
CA SER A 26 0.61 8.92 18.24
C SER A 26 0.94 7.43 18.27
N LEU A 27 0.93 6.79 19.44
CA LEU A 27 1.13 5.35 19.58
C LEU A 27 0.03 4.56 18.83
N TYR A 28 -1.23 4.94 19.00
CA TYR A 28 -2.36 4.30 18.33
C TYR A 28 -2.25 4.41 16.79
N THR A 29 -2.01 5.61 16.27
CA THR A 29 -1.86 5.86 14.84
C THR A 29 -0.63 5.14 14.28
N PHE A 30 0.46 5.08 15.04
CA PHE A 30 1.65 4.30 14.68
C PHE A 30 1.33 2.80 14.54
N VAL A 31 0.64 2.22 15.52
CA VAL A 31 0.23 0.80 15.47
C VAL A 31 -0.68 0.53 14.28
N LEU A 32 -1.64 1.42 14.00
CA LEU A 32 -2.46 1.34 12.81
C LEU A 32 -1.57 1.32 11.57
N VAL A 33 -0.86 2.42 11.27
CA VAL A 33 0.01 2.58 10.08
C VAL A 33 0.95 1.39 9.90
N PHE A 34 1.57 0.93 10.98
CA PHE A 34 2.44 -0.26 10.97
C PHE A 34 1.71 -1.52 10.50
N LEU A 35 0.48 -1.75 10.98
CA LEU A 35 -0.34 -2.89 10.57
C LEU A 35 -0.67 -2.85 9.07
N PHE A 36 -0.97 -1.69 8.51
CA PHE A 36 -1.20 -1.54 7.06
C PHE A 36 0.05 -1.76 6.24
N LEU A 37 1.18 -1.16 6.65
CA LEU A 37 2.45 -1.39 5.99
C LEU A 37 2.80 -2.89 5.99
N LYS A 38 2.52 -3.58 7.10
CA LYS A 38 2.71 -5.03 7.21
C LYS A 38 1.77 -5.83 6.29
N MET A 39 0.53 -5.39 6.10
CA MET A 39 -0.42 -6.01 5.16
C MET A 39 -0.05 -5.78 3.70
N THR A 40 0.40 -4.57 3.35
CA THR A 40 0.74 -4.16 1.98
C THR A 40 2.11 -4.70 1.55
N GLY A 41 3.11 -4.75 2.43
CA GLY A 41 4.52 -4.99 2.11
C GLY A 41 4.98 -6.44 1.90
N ARG A 42 4.09 -7.43 1.82
CA ARG A 42 4.50 -8.84 1.59
C ARG A 42 4.93 -9.17 0.15
N ARG A 43 4.96 -8.18 -0.75
CA ARG A 43 5.46 -8.36 -2.13
C ARG A 43 6.89 -7.84 -2.19
N GLY A 44 7.83 -8.67 -2.61
CA GLY A 44 9.27 -8.40 -2.49
C GLY A 44 9.70 -7.04 -3.06
N VAL A 45 10.70 -6.43 -2.41
CA VAL A 45 11.32 -5.11 -2.68
C VAL A 45 11.61 -4.83 -4.17
N ARG A 46 11.74 -5.87 -4.99
CA ARG A 46 12.12 -5.79 -6.40
C ARG A 46 10.96 -5.44 -7.36
N GLN A 47 9.73 -5.34 -6.86
CA GLN A 47 8.54 -4.98 -7.64
C GLN A 47 7.59 -4.02 -6.92
N MET A 48 8.06 -3.25 -5.93
CA MET A 48 7.23 -2.18 -5.37
C MET A 48 6.83 -1.23 -6.50
N SER A 49 5.54 -1.23 -6.82
CA SER A 49 4.97 -0.31 -7.79
C SER A 49 5.11 1.11 -7.23
N LEU A 50 5.45 2.09 -8.08
CA LEU A 50 5.44 3.53 -7.71
C LEU A 50 4.13 3.93 -7.01
N PHE A 51 3.05 3.22 -7.33
CA PHE A 51 1.74 3.35 -6.70
C PHE A 51 1.74 3.04 -5.20
N GLU A 52 2.44 2.01 -4.74
CA GLU A 52 2.50 1.66 -3.30
C GLU A 52 3.26 2.73 -2.51
N VAL A 53 4.35 3.25 -3.07
CA VAL A 53 5.14 4.33 -2.46
C VAL A 53 4.30 5.60 -2.33
N LEU A 54 3.55 5.98 -3.38
CA LEU A 54 2.67 7.14 -3.35
C LEU A 54 1.57 7.01 -2.29
N ILE A 55 0.95 5.83 -2.16
CA ILE A 55 -0.06 5.56 -1.13
C ILE A 55 0.55 5.67 0.26
N ILE A 56 1.73 5.08 0.49
CA ILE A 56 2.40 5.13 1.79
C ILE A 56 2.74 6.57 2.18
N LEU A 57 3.24 7.38 1.24
CA LEU A 57 3.55 8.80 1.47
C LEU A 57 2.30 9.62 1.81
N THR A 58 1.21 9.44 1.06
CA THR A 58 -0.05 10.16 1.33
C THR A 58 -0.69 9.74 2.66
N LEU A 59 -0.67 8.45 2.99
CA LEU A 59 -1.10 7.94 4.29
C LEU A 59 -0.25 8.48 5.44
N GLY A 60 1.07 8.53 5.26
CA GLY A 60 1.99 9.03 6.27
C GLY A 60 1.70 10.49 6.63
N SER A 61 1.39 11.32 5.64
CA SER A 61 1.00 12.72 5.86
C SER A 61 -0.32 12.82 6.64
N ALA A 62 -1.37 12.13 6.19
CA ALA A 62 -2.69 12.19 6.83
C ALA A 62 -2.69 11.58 8.25
N ALA A 63 -1.90 10.52 8.47
CA ALA A 63 -1.69 9.92 9.78
C ALA A 63 -0.91 10.85 10.72
N GLY A 64 0.07 11.60 10.19
CA GLY A 64 0.76 12.65 10.92
C GLY A 64 -0.22 13.71 11.42
N ASP A 65 -1.09 14.22 10.54
CA ASP A 65 -2.10 15.22 10.93
C ASP A 65 -2.98 14.72 12.07
N VAL A 66 -3.44 13.46 12.05
CA VAL A 66 -4.26 12.89 13.14
C VAL A 66 -3.47 12.77 14.45
N ALA A 67 -2.18 12.47 14.38
CA ALA A 67 -1.35 12.36 15.57
C ALA A 67 -1.06 13.71 16.24
N PHE A 68 -1.10 14.81 15.48
CA PHE A 68 -0.78 16.16 15.97
C PHE A 68 -2.00 17.02 16.33
N TYR A 69 -3.16 16.78 15.71
CA TYR A 69 -4.35 17.60 15.91
C TYR A 69 -5.40 16.90 16.77
N ASP A 70 -5.89 17.61 17.79
CA ASP A 70 -6.82 17.05 18.77
C ASP A 70 -8.26 16.98 18.29
N ASP A 71 -8.54 17.74 17.23
CA ASP A 71 -9.86 17.88 16.63
C ASP A 71 -10.20 16.73 15.67
N VAL A 72 -9.29 15.76 15.50
CA VAL A 72 -9.48 14.65 14.56
C VAL A 72 -9.92 13.40 15.31
N PRO A 73 -11.19 12.95 15.16
CA PRO A 73 -11.63 11.73 15.80
C PRO A 73 -10.89 10.51 15.24
N MET A 74 -10.64 9.51 16.10
CA MET A 74 -9.94 8.28 15.70
C MET A 74 -10.72 7.43 14.70
N VAL A 75 -12.04 7.55 14.68
CA VAL A 75 -12.93 6.76 13.82
C VAL A 75 -12.68 7.03 12.32
N PRO A 76 -12.62 8.29 11.84
CA PRO A 76 -12.20 8.62 10.48
C PRO A 76 -10.92 7.94 10.03
N VAL A 77 -9.91 7.87 10.91
CA VAL A 77 -8.61 7.25 10.57
C VAL A 77 -8.76 5.78 10.33
N LEU A 78 -9.49 5.09 11.21
CA LEU A 78 -9.82 3.68 11.07
C LEU A 78 -10.56 3.42 9.75
N ILE A 79 -11.50 4.29 9.39
CA ILE A 79 -12.25 4.18 8.13
C ILE A 79 -11.31 4.33 6.93
N VAL A 80 -10.48 5.39 6.89
CA VAL A 80 -9.48 5.63 5.83
C VAL A 80 -8.56 4.43 5.66
N PHE A 81 -8.15 3.84 6.78
CA PHE A 81 -7.34 2.63 6.81
C PHE A 81 -8.01 1.45 6.12
N ILE A 82 -9.27 1.19 6.45
CA ILE A 82 -10.06 0.09 5.91
C ILE A 82 -10.33 0.32 4.42
N THR A 83 -10.74 1.53 4.02
CA THR A 83 -10.97 1.86 2.61
C THR A 83 -9.72 1.70 1.77
N LEU A 84 -8.56 2.17 2.23
CA LEU A 84 -7.30 2.00 1.50
C LEU A 84 -6.88 0.53 1.39
N ALA A 85 -7.04 -0.26 2.46
CA ALA A 85 -6.74 -1.69 2.43
C ALA A 85 -7.64 -2.43 1.43
N LEU A 86 -8.94 -2.08 1.38
CA LEU A 86 -9.88 -2.62 0.41
C LEU A 86 -9.52 -2.19 -1.02
N LEU A 87 -9.24 -0.90 -1.22
CA LEU A 87 -8.92 -0.34 -2.54
C LEU A 87 -7.64 -0.98 -3.09
N TYR A 88 -6.61 -1.12 -2.26
CA TYR A 88 -5.37 -1.83 -2.61
C TYR A 88 -5.64 -3.26 -3.04
N ARG A 89 -6.46 -4.00 -2.27
CA ARG A 89 -6.83 -5.38 -2.61
C ARG A 89 -7.59 -5.45 -3.93
N LEU A 90 -8.47 -4.48 -4.18
CA LEU A 90 -9.28 -4.38 -5.40
C LEU A 90 -8.40 -4.08 -6.63
N VAL A 91 -7.52 -3.09 -6.54
CA VAL A 91 -6.56 -2.75 -7.62
C VAL A 91 -5.66 -3.94 -7.95
N MET A 92 -5.19 -4.65 -6.93
CA MET A 92 -4.33 -5.82 -7.15
C MET A 92 -5.08 -7.00 -7.74
N TRP A 93 -6.34 -7.18 -7.35
CA TRP A 93 -7.22 -8.17 -7.96
C TRP A 93 -7.51 -7.84 -9.44
N LEU A 94 -7.78 -6.57 -9.76
CA LEU A 94 -7.96 -6.08 -11.14
C LEU A 94 -6.70 -6.31 -11.98
N MET A 95 -5.52 -5.97 -11.45
CA MET A 95 -4.24 -6.21 -12.14
C MET A 95 -3.99 -7.70 -12.38
N ALA A 96 -4.23 -8.56 -11.39
CA ALA A 96 -4.07 -10.01 -11.55
C ALA A 96 -5.07 -10.60 -12.57
N HIS A 97 -6.30 -10.10 -12.62
CA HIS A 97 -7.29 -10.51 -13.62
C HIS A 97 -6.85 -10.17 -15.05
N SER A 98 -6.12 -9.07 -15.24
CA SER A 98 -5.55 -8.70 -16.55
C SER A 98 -4.43 -9.65 -17.01
N GLU A 99 -3.68 -10.22 -16.08
CA GLU A 99 -2.55 -11.10 -16.40
C GLU A 99 -2.98 -12.51 -16.80
N ASN A 100 -4.17 -12.95 -16.37
CA ASN A 100 -4.77 -14.20 -16.84
C ASN A 100 -4.98 -14.23 -18.36
N TRP A 101 -5.23 -13.09 -19.00
CA TRP A 101 -5.31 -13.01 -20.47
C TRP A 101 -3.98 -13.33 -21.14
N LYS A 102 -2.85 -12.99 -20.52
CA LYS A 102 -1.52 -13.34 -21.05
C LYS A 102 -1.26 -14.84 -20.99
N ILE A 103 -1.81 -15.56 -20.02
CA ILE A 103 -1.67 -17.02 -19.92
C ILE A 103 -2.40 -17.69 -21.10
N TYR A 104 -3.63 -17.27 -21.40
CA TYR A 104 -4.37 -17.77 -22.57
C TYR A 104 -3.63 -17.49 -23.89
N TRP A 105 -3.13 -16.28 -24.09
CA TRP A 105 -2.34 -15.92 -25.28
C TRP A 105 -1.03 -16.71 -25.41
N LYS A 106 -0.32 -16.95 -24.29
CA LYS A 106 0.94 -17.68 -24.28
C LYS A 106 0.74 -19.17 -24.56
N VAL A 107 -0.33 -19.77 -24.02
CA VAL A 107 -0.72 -21.17 -24.29
C VAL A 107 -1.14 -21.34 -25.75
N SER A 108 -1.98 -20.45 -26.29
CA SER A 108 -2.42 -20.52 -27.68
C SER A 108 -1.26 -20.41 -28.67
N ARG A 109 -0.27 -19.54 -28.41
CA ARG A 109 0.93 -19.40 -29.24
C ARG A 109 1.84 -20.64 -29.19
N LEU A 110 1.96 -21.27 -28.03
CA LEU A 110 2.73 -22.53 -27.88
C LEU A 110 2.05 -23.69 -28.61
N LEU A 111 0.72 -23.78 -28.58
CA LEU A 111 -0.03 -24.77 -29.34
C LEU A 111 0.13 -24.60 -30.85
N LEU A 112 0.10 -23.35 -31.34
CA LEU A 112 0.32 -23.04 -32.76
C LEU A 112 1.74 -23.41 -33.23
N LEU A 113 2.76 -23.12 -32.43
CA LEU A 113 4.14 -23.50 -32.75
C LEU A 113 4.32 -25.02 -32.76
N LYS A 114 3.68 -25.73 -31.81
CA LYS A 114 3.73 -27.20 -31.74
C LYS A 114 2.96 -27.89 -32.88
N MET A 115 1.89 -27.27 -33.38
CA MET A 115 1.17 -27.70 -34.59
C MET A 115 1.93 -27.38 -35.88
N ALA A 116 2.68 -26.27 -35.92
CA ALA A 116 3.51 -25.89 -37.07
C ALA A 116 4.75 -26.78 -37.21
N SER A 117 5.34 -27.23 -36.09
CA SER A 117 6.49 -28.14 -36.09
C SER A 117 6.13 -29.64 -36.12
N TRP A 118 4.86 -29.99 -36.33
CA TRP A 118 4.40 -31.39 -36.31
C TRP A 118 5.02 -32.21 -37.47
N PRO A 119 5.84 -33.24 -37.18
CA PRO A 119 6.63 -33.96 -38.17
C PRO A 119 5.82 -34.93 -39.05
N GLY A 120 4.49 -34.96 -38.92
CA GLY A 120 3.59 -35.89 -39.62
C GLY A 120 2.76 -35.29 -40.77
N ARG A 121 3.09 -34.10 -41.30
CA ARG A 121 2.28 -33.42 -42.33
C ARG A 121 2.58 -33.84 -43.79
N ASN A 122 3.29 -34.93 -44.03
CA ASN A 122 3.75 -35.32 -45.38
C ASN A 122 3.10 -36.59 -45.97
N SER A 123 2.01 -37.13 -45.40
CA SER A 123 1.43 -38.40 -45.86
C SER A 123 0.10 -38.29 -46.64
N ILE A 124 -0.30 -37.11 -47.10
CA ILE A 124 -1.56 -36.96 -47.86
C ILE A 124 -1.31 -36.20 -49.17
N THR A 125 -0.77 -36.91 -50.15
CA THR A 125 -0.86 -36.54 -51.58
C THR A 125 -2.13 -37.19 -52.15
N PRO A 126 -3.11 -36.44 -52.70
CA PRO A 126 -4.22 -37.05 -53.41
C PRO A 126 -3.73 -37.46 -54.80
N THR A 127 -3.76 -38.77 -55.07
CA THR A 127 -3.71 -39.35 -56.43
C THR A 127 -5.02 -39.12 -57.15
#